data_AF-A0A3L7T8J6-F1
#
_entry.id   AF-A0A3L7T8J6-F1
#
_cell.length_a   1.000
_cell.length_b   1.000
_cell.length_c   1.000
_cell.angle_alpha   90.00
_cell.angle_beta   90.00
_cell.angle_gamma   90.00
#
_symmetry.space_group_name_H-M   'P 1'
#
loop_
_entity.id
_entity.type
_entity.pdbx_description
1 polymer ?
#
loop_
_entity_poly.entity_id
_entity_poly.type
_entity_poly.pdbx_seq_one_letter_code
_entity_poly.pdbx_strand_id
1 'polypeptide(L)'
;MQPTQAFPRLDRRIGGAGAFLVRGAWTPWHALRVSRTTSKMPSISLLRGAIIGALAAAMSHAGFAQSCPLYFTDFASFAGPPDFVEGDLRVQWCKATATVVGSNFCNSGSAFKLDSSGDDPIVLVAVGGAGCTAIEVSFKYAQFAASQTVLRYGTTTATTVSCTAATPLTLGALTTTGGACTAFTAVIPLNGAPGLCLRFDHGANNNAVTIDDLEFRRIGCCTTGAHPCCELGGAGCADNAVAACVCAQDPFCCSTQWDAQCVGEITQFGCGSCSGGGAPCLDVFALDFGTLYSGGSICARFPEYIESCEGTAPFLTSSLGCTAPSDMALRFSSGFPYSAAITRCVTFASRTAPALAFVYSKQTGTLGPRVDYSLDGSNWTNAWSAPIAFAGGCVPVQLDLSPLAGEASVRFRFSSGSSVSNLATFDDITVLEITNVPHACCAPGGPSCANAAISACTCAIDPYCCATAWDDVCIAIATVYCGAQCPDLAVCGSPTAGSCIVMHATAACADADCCVSVCTLDAFCCESAWDATCVQEAGAACFAAADIDRDGRVAAVDLAMVLDSWGLSGVSADIDGNGIVGAGDLAMVLSAWTG
;
A
#
# COMPACT_ATOMS: atom_id res chain seq x y z
N MET A 1 -7.01 -60.92 -36.39
CA MET A 1 -7.01 -61.92 -35.30
C MET A 1 -7.58 -61.28 -34.04
N GLN A 2 -8.12 -62.09 -33.12
CA GLN A 2 -8.70 -61.74 -31.79
C GLN A 2 -7.80 -62.39 -30.69
N PRO A 3 -8.07 -62.35 -29.36
CA PRO A 3 -9.00 -61.56 -28.52
C PRO A 3 -8.33 -60.92 -27.23
N THR A 4 -8.75 -59.76 -26.68
CA THR A 4 -9.72 -59.45 -25.57
C THR A 4 -9.46 -59.90 -24.09
N GLN A 5 -9.84 -59.03 -23.11
CA GLN A 5 -10.31 -59.33 -21.71
C GLN A 5 -9.24 -59.79 -20.66
N ALA A 6 -9.36 -59.72 -19.31
CA ALA A 6 -10.33 -59.15 -18.32
C ALA A 6 -9.73 -59.03 -16.86
N PHE A 7 -10.49 -58.47 -15.90
CA PHE A 7 -10.25 -58.46 -14.42
C PHE A 7 -10.54 -59.81 -13.71
N PRO A 8 -9.86 -60.15 -12.59
CA PRO A 8 -10.46 -60.13 -11.21
C PRO A 8 -9.44 -59.75 -10.08
N ARG A 9 -9.70 -59.56 -8.76
CA ARG A 9 -10.88 -59.50 -7.83
C ARG A 9 -10.99 -60.63 -6.76
N LEU A 10 -10.93 -60.27 -5.45
CA LEU A 10 -11.10 -61.09 -4.20
C LEU A 10 -9.95 -62.11 -3.89
N ASP A 11 -9.67 -62.68 -2.70
CA ASP A 11 -10.25 -62.79 -1.31
C ASP A 11 -9.04 -63.09 -0.31
N ARG A 12 -9.00 -63.55 0.97
CA ARG A 12 -9.94 -63.98 2.06
C ARG A 12 -9.30 -64.06 3.50
N ARG A 13 -9.62 -63.12 4.41
CA ARG A 13 -9.65 -63.27 5.93
C ARG A 13 -8.28 -63.61 6.62
N ILE A 14 -8.09 -63.76 7.95
CA ILE A 14 -8.92 -63.92 9.21
C ILE A 14 -8.15 -63.22 10.39
N GLY A 15 -8.72 -62.70 11.50
CA GLY A 15 -10.13 -62.37 11.82
C GLY A 15 -10.68 -62.66 13.25
N GLY A 16 -10.12 -62.14 14.36
CA GLY A 16 -10.75 -62.21 15.71
C GLY A 16 -9.89 -61.71 16.90
N ALA A 17 -10.42 -61.36 18.09
CA ALA A 17 -11.84 -61.25 18.51
C ALA A 17 -12.07 -60.39 19.79
N GLY A 18 -13.16 -59.60 19.78
CA GLY A 18 -13.97 -59.16 20.95
C GLY A 18 -13.46 -58.02 21.87
N ALA A 19 -14.28 -57.43 22.74
CA ALA A 19 -15.75 -57.22 22.73
C ALA A 19 -16.22 -56.34 23.92
N PHE A 20 -17.06 -55.32 23.70
CA PHE A 20 -18.25 -55.04 24.53
C PHE A 20 -19.23 -54.07 23.82
N LEU A 21 -20.50 -54.05 24.26
CA LEU A 21 -21.64 -53.30 23.70
C LEU A 21 -22.07 -52.19 24.70
N VAL A 22 -22.97 -51.22 24.44
CA VAL A 22 -24.37 -51.32 23.96
C VAL A 22 -24.83 -50.06 23.18
N ARG A 23 -25.93 -50.19 22.42
CA ARG A 23 -26.62 -49.18 21.56
C ARG A 23 -27.53 -48.25 22.41
N GLY A 24 -28.06 -47.11 21.94
CA GLY A 24 -27.98 -46.40 20.66
C GLY A 24 -29.31 -45.67 20.31
N ALA A 25 -29.44 -45.21 19.05
CA ALA A 25 -30.65 -44.65 18.39
C ALA A 25 -31.07 -43.18 18.71
N TRP A 26 -31.71 -42.55 17.70
CA TRP A 26 -32.27 -41.19 17.68
C TRP A 26 -33.81 -41.22 17.66
N THR A 27 -34.47 -40.18 18.18
CA THR A 27 -35.88 -39.84 17.90
C THR A 27 -36.09 -38.32 17.87
N PRO A 28 -37.08 -37.79 17.11
CA PRO A 28 -37.25 -36.34 16.91
C PRO A 28 -38.34 -35.67 17.77
N TRP A 29 -38.14 -34.36 18.00
CA TRP A 29 -39.10 -33.28 18.28
C TRP A 29 -40.59 -33.63 18.49
N HIS A 30 -41.10 -33.31 19.70
CA HIS A 30 -42.54 -33.17 19.97
C HIS A 30 -42.96 -31.69 20.01
N ALA A 31 -44.03 -31.34 19.29
CA ALA A 31 -44.70 -30.04 19.41
C ALA A 31 -45.87 -30.12 20.42
N LEU A 32 -45.94 -29.17 21.36
CA LEU A 32 -47.05 -29.06 22.31
C LEU A 32 -48.19 -28.19 21.74
N ARG A 33 -49.44 -28.68 21.84
CA ARG A 33 -50.63 -27.88 21.50
C ARG A 33 -51.12 -27.13 22.74
N VAL A 34 -51.35 -25.82 22.61
CA VAL A 34 -52.14 -25.05 23.58
C VAL A 34 -53.61 -25.12 23.18
N SER A 35 -54.48 -25.48 24.14
CA SER A 35 -55.92 -25.57 23.92
C SER A 35 -56.61 -24.21 24.06
N ARG A 36 -57.66 -23.96 23.28
CA ARG A 36 -58.55 -22.80 23.43
C ARG A 36 -59.75 -23.17 24.30
N THR A 37 -60.02 -22.40 25.34
CA THR A 37 -61.31 -22.37 26.04
C THR A 37 -61.87 -20.95 26.03
N THR A 38 -63.20 -20.82 25.99
CA THR A 38 -63.89 -19.54 25.76
C THR A 38 -64.92 -19.24 26.85
N SER A 39 -64.84 -18.06 27.45
CA SER A 39 -65.90 -17.44 28.25
C SER A 39 -65.88 -15.92 28.04
N LYS A 40 -67.00 -15.23 28.35
CA LYS A 40 -67.24 -13.81 28.02
C LYS A 40 -67.43 -12.95 29.27
N MET A 41 -67.34 -11.62 29.04
CA MET A 41 -67.92 -10.49 29.80
C MET A 41 -67.11 -9.93 30.99
N PRO A 42 -67.31 -8.65 31.36
CA PRO A 42 -67.60 -7.47 30.53
C PRO A 42 -66.70 -6.25 30.86
N SER A 43 -66.91 -5.13 30.17
CA SER A 43 -66.14 -3.88 30.36
C SER A 43 -66.53 -3.07 31.61
N ILE A 44 -65.54 -2.52 32.31
CA ILE A 44 -65.66 -1.32 33.17
C ILE A 44 -64.50 -0.36 32.82
N SER A 45 -64.75 0.94 32.84
CA SER A 45 -63.81 2.00 32.47
C SER A 45 -63.57 2.98 33.63
N LEU A 46 -62.59 3.89 33.45
CA LEU A 46 -62.22 5.04 34.29
C LEU A 46 -61.39 4.75 35.57
N LEU A 47 -60.73 5.81 36.05
CA LEU A 47 -60.07 5.96 37.37
C LEU A 47 -58.74 5.21 37.64
N ARG A 48 -57.79 5.22 36.68
CA ARG A 48 -56.33 5.10 36.97
C ARG A 48 -55.46 6.03 36.10
N GLY A 49 -55.60 7.34 36.27
CA GLY A 49 -54.75 8.34 35.61
C GLY A 49 -54.67 9.65 36.39
N ALA A 50 -53.71 9.74 37.33
CA ALA A 50 -53.42 10.97 38.09
C ALA A 50 -52.07 10.95 38.85
N ILE A 51 -51.65 9.81 39.40
CA ILE A 51 -50.62 9.78 40.47
C ILE A 51 -49.22 9.35 40.00
N ILE A 52 -49.08 8.69 38.84
CA ILE A 52 -47.78 8.14 38.36
C ILE A 52 -46.94 9.21 37.61
N GLY A 53 -47.49 10.40 37.32
CA GLY A 53 -46.82 11.44 36.53
C GLY A 53 -45.73 12.25 37.24
N ALA A 54 -45.66 12.23 38.58
CA ALA A 54 -44.85 13.20 39.35
C ALA A 54 -43.48 12.68 39.85
N LEU A 55 -43.18 11.39 39.69
CA LEU A 55 -41.93 10.77 40.19
C LEU A 55 -40.98 10.29 39.08
N ALA A 56 -41.44 10.22 37.83
CA ALA A 56 -40.59 9.85 36.69
C ALA A 56 -39.74 11.02 36.14
N ALA A 57 -40.06 12.26 36.50
CA ALA A 57 -39.42 13.48 35.96
C ALA A 57 -38.11 13.89 36.66
N ALA A 58 -37.56 13.06 37.55
CA ALA A 58 -36.42 13.41 38.42
C ALA A 58 -35.23 12.43 38.34
N MET A 59 -35.24 11.46 37.41
CA MET A 59 -34.18 10.44 37.28
C MET A 59 -33.74 10.18 35.83
N SER A 60 -33.89 11.16 34.95
CA SER A 60 -33.18 11.24 33.65
C SER A 60 -32.11 12.33 33.71
N HIS A 61 -31.15 12.31 32.78
CA HIS A 61 -29.97 13.20 32.70
C HIS A 61 -28.80 12.90 33.66
N ALA A 62 -28.55 11.61 33.96
CA ALA A 62 -27.18 11.13 34.15
C ALA A 62 -26.57 10.82 32.76
N GLY A 63 -26.34 11.86 31.95
CA GLY A 63 -25.80 11.71 30.60
C GLY A 63 -24.32 11.31 30.64
N PHE A 64 -23.95 10.24 29.94
CA PHE A 64 -22.54 9.94 29.67
C PHE A 64 -21.95 11.07 28.83
N ALA A 65 -20.92 11.74 29.35
CA ALA A 65 -20.27 12.82 28.63
C ALA A 65 -19.44 12.24 27.46
N GLN A 66 -19.83 12.58 26.24
CA GLN A 66 -19.20 12.15 24.99
C GLN A 66 -17.68 12.41 25.02
N SER A 67 -16.89 11.45 24.53
CA SER A 67 -15.41 11.51 24.53
C SER A 67 -14.81 11.32 23.13
N CYS A 68 -13.86 12.18 22.75
CA CYS A 68 -13.32 12.26 21.38
C CYS A 68 -11.80 12.47 21.38
N PRO A 69 -11.02 11.85 20.48
CA PRO A 69 -9.58 12.06 20.40
C PRO A 69 -9.13 13.52 20.26
N LEU A 70 -7.89 13.77 20.65
CA LEU A 70 -7.19 15.04 20.52
C LEU A 70 -5.75 14.82 20.03
N TYR A 71 -5.03 13.87 20.62
CA TYR A 71 -3.62 13.61 20.35
C TYR A 71 -3.28 12.15 20.67
N PHE A 72 -2.34 11.56 19.93
CA PHE A 72 -1.76 10.26 20.23
C PHE A 72 -0.24 10.28 19.92
N THR A 73 0.53 9.37 20.51
CA THR A 73 1.91 9.09 20.10
C THR A 73 2.35 7.69 20.54
N ASP A 74 2.90 6.91 19.60
CA ASP A 74 3.60 5.64 19.86
C ASP A 74 5.11 5.82 19.99
N PHE A 75 5.58 7.07 20.04
CA PHE A 75 6.99 7.46 20.13
C PHE A 75 7.93 6.80 19.10
N ALA A 76 7.44 6.41 17.91
CA ALA A 76 8.28 5.77 16.88
C ALA A 76 9.38 6.68 16.30
N SER A 77 9.35 7.99 16.56
CA SER A 77 10.37 8.95 16.13
C SER A 77 11.32 9.37 17.25
N PHE A 78 12.63 9.20 17.02
CA PHE A 78 13.70 9.62 17.95
C PHE A 78 13.78 11.14 18.17
N ALA A 79 13.04 11.97 17.42
CA ALA A 79 12.91 13.41 17.68
C ALA A 79 12.14 13.72 18.99
N GLY A 80 11.51 12.70 19.59
CA GLY A 80 10.59 12.84 20.72
C GLY A 80 9.15 13.07 20.26
N PRO A 81 8.19 13.13 21.20
CA PRO A 81 6.81 13.46 20.86
C PRO A 81 6.72 14.81 20.12
N PRO A 82 5.87 14.91 19.08
CA PRO A 82 5.61 16.17 18.37
C PRO A 82 4.70 17.09 19.19
N ASP A 83 4.86 18.39 18.98
CA ASP A 83 3.86 19.40 19.35
C ASP A 83 2.71 19.40 18.33
N PHE A 84 1.49 19.61 18.81
CA PHE A 84 0.26 19.68 18.02
C PHE A 84 -0.47 21.00 18.31
N VAL A 85 -0.94 21.68 17.26
CA VAL A 85 -1.74 22.91 17.34
C VAL A 85 -2.79 22.91 16.21
N GLU A 86 -4.07 22.89 16.57
CA GLU A 86 -5.21 22.96 15.66
C GLU A 86 -6.16 24.07 16.16
N GLY A 87 -5.86 25.31 15.78
CA GLY A 87 -6.55 26.52 16.25
C GLY A 87 -6.39 26.75 17.76
N ASP A 88 -7.47 26.56 18.50
CA ASP A 88 -7.52 26.64 19.98
C ASP A 88 -7.02 25.34 20.65
N LEU A 89 -7.07 24.21 19.95
CA LEU A 89 -6.66 22.90 20.45
C LEU A 89 -5.13 22.77 20.39
N ARG A 90 -4.49 22.33 21.48
CA ARG A 90 -3.02 22.21 21.56
C ARG A 90 -2.58 21.04 22.43
N VAL A 91 -1.53 20.34 22.02
CA VAL A 91 -0.77 19.44 22.88
C VAL A 91 0.70 19.75 22.69
N GLN A 92 1.39 20.24 23.72
CA GLN A 92 2.76 20.77 23.60
C GLN A 92 3.67 20.31 24.72
N TRP A 93 4.93 20.03 24.41
CA TRP A 93 5.86 19.31 25.27
C TRP A 93 7.07 20.14 25.71
N CYS A 94 7.17 20.42 27.02
CA CYS A 94 8.50 20.51 27.62
C CYS A 94 8.99 19.09 27.91
N LYS A 95 9.93 18.60 27.09
CA LYS A 95 10.55 17.29 27.26
C LYS A 95 11.59 17.25 28.39
N ALA A 96 11.97 18.39 28.96
CA ALA A 96 13.10 18.51 29.89
C ALA A 96 14.35 17.79 29.33
N THR A 97 14.94 16.85 30.06
CA THR A 97 16.02 15.95 29.61
C THR A 97 15.53 14.59 29.09
N ALA A 98 14.22 14.32 29.12
CA ALA A 98 13.66 13.05 28.69
C ALA A 98 13.76 12.85 27.16
N THR A 99 13.99 11.60 26.75
CA THR A 99 14.29 11.24 25.36
C THR A 99 13.50 10.01 24.92
N VAL A 100 13.33 9.85 23.60
CA VAL A 100 12.83 8.60 23.03
C VAL A 100 14.00 7.64 22.83
N VAL A 101 13.81 6.40 23.28
CA VAL A 101 14.82 5.33 23.21
C VAL A 101 14.20 4.05 22.67
N GLY A 102 15.02 3.15 22.12
CA GLY A 102 14.58 1.78 21.83
C GLY A 102 14.13 1.06 23.11
N SER A 103 12.98 0.39 23.06
CA SER A 103 12.33 -0.24 24.21
C SER A 103 11.78 -1.62 23.84
N ASN A 104 12.13 -2.63 24.64
CA ASN A 104 11.65 -4.00 24.49
C ASN A 104 10.51 -4.34 25.47
N PHE A 105 10.00 -3.36 26.24
CA PHE A 105 9.02 -3.62 27.30
C PHE A 105 7.57 -3.48 26.83
N CYS A 106 7.29 -2.54 25.94
CA CYS A 106 6.00 -2.35 25.29
C CYS A 106 6.21 -2.38 23.76
N ASN A 107 5.15 -2.71 23.01
CA ASN A 107 5.28 -3.46 21.74
C ASN A 107 5.52 -2.61 20.48
N SER A 108 5.75 -1.29 20.63
CA SER A 108 6.06 -0.33 19.55
C SER A 108 7.55 -0.31 19.16
N GLY A 109 8.45 -0.79 20.03
CA GLY A 109 9.90 -0.86 19.81
C GLY A 109 10.67 0.42 20.19
N SER A 110 9.99 1.54 20.39
CA SER A 110 10.55 2.78 20.95
C SER A 110 9.62 3.32 22.05
N ALA A 111 10.17 4.01 23.05
CA ALA A 111 9.36 4.58 24.14
C ALA A 111 10.00 5.86 24.68
N PHE A 112 9.19 6.73 25.27
CA PHE A 112 9.67 7.93 25.95
C PHE A 112 10.19 7.55 27.34
N LYS A 113 11.45 7.84 27.63
CA LYS A 113 12.15 7.42 28.84
C LYS A 113 12.42 8.61 29.76
N LEU A 114 12.02 8.44 31.01
CA LEU A 114 12.40 9.26 32.16
C LEU A 114 13.42 8.44 32.95
N ASP A 115 14.57 9.00 33.32
CA ASP A 115 15.60 8.30 34.10
C ASP A 115 16.23 9.09 35.25
N SER A 116 15.99 10.40 35.32
CA SER A 116 16.50 11.25 36.39
C SER A 116 15.43 12.18 36.98
N SER A 117 15.60 12.49 38.27
CA SER A 117 14.91 13.57 39.00
C SER A 117 14.93 14.97 38.35
N GLY A 118 15.67 15.19 37.25
CA GLY A 118 15.62 16.41 36.45
C GLY A 118 14.63 16.34 35.27
N ASP A 119 14.28 15.15 34.80
CA ASP A 119 13.35 14.91 33.70
C ASP A 119 11.93 14.66 34.21
N ASP A 120 11.34 15.75 34.74
CA ASP A 120 9.90 15.94 34.93
C ASP A 120 9.31 16.59 33.65
N PRO A 121 9.02 15.85 32.55
CA PRO A 121 8.42 16.45 31.38
C PRO A 121 7.01 16.94 31.71
N ILE A 122 6.67 18.09 31.12
CA ILE A 122 5.33 18.67 31.19
C ILE A 122 4.74 18.70 29.80
N VAL A 123 3.52 18.19 29.67
CA VAL A 123 2.68 18.36 28.49
C VAL A 123 1.53 19.31 28.82
N LEU A 124 1.44 20.41 28.08
CA LEU A 124 0.26 21.27 28.04
C LEU A 124 -0.78 20.60 27.13
N VAL A 125 -2.01 20.48 27.61
CA VAL A 125 -3.18 20.06 26.82
C VAL A 125 -4.20 21.20 26.90
N ALA A 126 -4.30 21.98 25.82
CA ALA A 126 -5.23 23.11 25.71
C ALA A 126 -6.39 22.78 24.77
N VAL A 127 -7.56 23.34 25.10
CA VAL A 127 -8.82 23.19 24.38
C VAL A 127 -9.53 24.54 24.13
N GLY A 128 -8.97 25.63 24.66
CA GLY A 128 -9.44 26.99 24.39
C GLY A 128 -10.90 27.21 24.77
N GLY A 129 -11.65 27.86 23.88
CA GLY A 129 -13.07 28.16 24.05
C GLY A 129 -14.04 26.97 23.93
N ALA A 130 -13.57 25.74 23.68
CA ALA A 130 -14.42 24.60 23.30
C ALA A 130 -15.40 24.10 24.39
N GLY A 131 -15.31 24.58 25.65
CA GLY A 131 -16.29 24.25 26.70
C GLY A 131 -16.13 22.87 27.34
N CYS A 132 -14.94 22.26 27.26
CA CYS A 132 -14.68 20.89 27.72
C CYS A 132 -14.88 20.71 29.23
N THR A 133 -15.51 19.60 29.61
CA THR A 133 -15.72 19.24 31.02
C THR A 133 -14.50 18.54 31.61
N ALA A 134 -13.81 17.72 30.81
CA ALA A 134 -12.62 16.98 31.22
C ALA A 134 -11.70 16.62 30.03
N ILE A 135 -10.50 16.16 30.35
CA ILE A 135 -9.58 15.44 29.45
C ILE A 135 -9.39 14.03 29.99
N GLU A 136 -9.52 13.01 29.15
CA GLU A 136 -9.03 11.66 29.43
C GLU A 136 -7.60 11.53 28.91
N VAL A 137 -6.75 10.86 29.69
CA VAL A 137 -5.39 10.47 29.31
C VAL A 137 -5.28 8.96 29.43
N SER A 138 -4.71 8.31 28.41
CA SER A 138 -4.37 6.88 28.45
C SER A 138 -2.95 6.66 27.94
N PHE A 139 -2.22 5.68 28.49
CA PHE A 139 -0.90 5.26 28.01
C PHE A 139 -0.52 3.89 28.55
N LYS A 140 0.55 3.31 28.00
CA LYS A 140 1.27 2.17 28.58
C LYS A 140 2.54 2.66 29.27
N TYR A 141 2.94 2.00 30.35
CA TYR A 141 4.23 2.25 31.00
C TYR A 141 4.90 0.95 31.44
N ALA A 142 6.23 0.98 31.54
CA ALA A 142 7.03 -0.09 32.11
C ALA A 142 8.24 0.46 32.88
N GLN A 143 8.62 -0.21 33.96
CA GLN A 143 9.81 0.12 34.75
C GLN A 143 10.38 -1.16 35.36
N PHE A 144 11.72 -1.26 35.42
CA PHE A 144 12.37 -2.46 35.96
C PHE A 144 12.34 -2.46 37.50
N ALA A 145 12.80 -1.35 38.10
CA ALA A 145 12.63 -1.04 39.51
C ALA A 145 11.65 0.14 39.68
N ALA A 146 11.18 0.40 40.90
CA ALA A 146 10.23 1.49 41.12
C ALA A 146 10.90 2.87 40.92
N SER A 147 10.44 3.62 39.92
CA SER A 147 10.76 5.04 39.71
C SER A 147 10.12 5.95 40.76
N GLN A 148 9.06 5.49 41.44
CA GLN A 148 8.18 6.32 42.27
C GLN A 148 7.46 7.43 41.48
N THR A 149 7.43 7.36 40.13
CA THR A 149 6.81 8.39 39.29
C THR A 149 5.34 8.60 39.63
N VAL A 150 4.95 9.87 39.82
CA VAL A 150 3.59 10.31 40.12
C VAL A 150 3.09 11.17 38.96
N LEU A 151 1.92 10.85 38.40
CA LEU A 151 1.26 11.79 37.50
C LEU A 151 0.62 12.90 38.32
N ARG A 152 0.97 14.15 37.99
CA ARG A 152 0.35 15.35 38.54
C ARG A 152 -0.26 16.21 37.45
N TYR A 153 -1.26 17.00 37.80
CA TYR A 153 -1.85 17.98 36.89
C TYR A 153 -2.17 19.31 37.58
N GLY A 154 -2.42 20.32 36.75
CA GLY A 154 -3.02 21.59 37.15
C GLY A 154 -3.75 22.20 35.96
N THR A 155 -4.91 22.81 36.19
CA THR A 155 -5.64 23.54 35.14
C THR A 155 -4.93 24.86 34.82
N THR A 156 -5.03 25.32 33.57
CA THR A 156 -4.26 26.48 33.07
C THR A 156 -5.01 27.28 32.01
N THR A 157 -4.58 28.52 31.80
CA THR A 157 -4.97 29.40 30.69
C THR A 157 -3.84 29.60 29.67
N ALA A 158 -2.71 28.91 29.83
CA ALA A 158 -1.56 29.03 28.93
C ALA A 158 -1.82 28.37 27.57
N THR A 159 -1.39 29.03 26.49
CA THR A 159 -1.44 28.55 25.10
C THR A 159 -0.07 28.08 24.57
N THR A 160 0.94 28.04 25.45
CA THR A 160 2.31 27.57 25.23
C THR A 160 2.80 26.83 26.47
N VAL A 161 3.47 25.68 26.30
CA VAL A 161 3.97 24.87 27.42
C VAL A 161 5.12 25.55 28.19
N SER A 162 5.26 25.23 29.47
CA SER A 162 6.42 25.58 30.29
C SER A 162 6.80 24.42 31.21
N CYS A 163 8.11 24.15 31.33
CA CYS A 163 8.68 23.13 32.22
C CYS A 163 8.41 23.42 33.71
N THR A 164 8.10 24.67 34.06
CA THR A 164 7.80 25.11 35.43
C THR A 164 6.31 25.34 35.65
N ALA A 165 5.43 24.81 34.78
CA ALA A 165 3.99 24.93 34.97
C ALA A 165 3.52 24.24 36.27
N ALA A 166 2.56 24.85 36.96
CA ALA A 166 2.10 24.37 38.25
C ALA A 166 1.19 23.15 38.10
N THR A 167 1.62 21.99 38.64
CA THR A 167 0.83 20.76 38.70
C THR A 167 0.58 20.34 40.16
N PRO A 168 -0.29 21.03 40.91
CA PRO A 168 -0.46 20.82 42.35
C PRO A 168 -1.30 19.57 42.71
N LEU A 169 -2.08 19.03 41.78
CA LEU A 169 -3.01 17.92 42.04
C LEU A 169 -2.38 16.59 41.60
N THR A 170 -2.46 15.56 42.43
CA THR A 170 -2.02 14.20 42.08
C THR A 170 -3.14 13.43 41.38
N LEU A 171 -2.82 12.75 40.29
CA LEU A 171 -3.72 11.90 39.50
C LEU A 171 -3.57 10.41 39.84
N GLY A 172 -2.33 9.95 40.04
CA GLY A 172 -2.00 8.55 40.33
C GLY A 172 -0.49 8.32 40.39
N ALA A 173 -0.07 7.11 40.74
CA ALA A 173 1.34 6.71 40.80
C ALA A 173 1.62 5.48 39.93
N LEU A 174 2.79 5.43 39.29
CA LEU A 174 3.22 4.34 38.41
C LEU A 174 3.95 3.29 39.25
N THR A 175 3.26 2.21 39.60
CA THR A 175 3.69 1.28 40.68
C THR A 175 4.11 -0.12 40.21
N THR A 176 3.69 -0.60 39.03
CA THR A 176 4.12 -1.91 38.52
C THR A 176 5.63 -1.92 38.27
N THR A 177 6.34 -3.01 38.61
CA THR A 177 7.79 -3.17 38.40
C THR A 177 8.12 -4.46 37.64
N GLY A 178 9.40 -4.78 37.46
CA GLY A 178 9.86 -5.99 36.78
C GLY A 178 9.77 -5.93 35.25
N GLY A 179 9.56 -4.75 34.66
CA GLY A 179 9.45 -4.56 33.21
C GLY A 179 8.08 -4.92 32.61
N ALA A 180 7.07 -5.20 33.43
CA ALA A 180 5.73 -5.53 32.93
C ALA A 180 5.00 -4.30 32.38
N CYS A 181 4.74 -4.31 31.07
CA CYS A 181 3.95 -3.28 30.38
C CYS A 181 2.54 -3.18 30.98
N THR A 182 2.21 -2.02 31.54
CA THR A 182 0.97 -1.76 32.29
C THR A 182 0.22 -0.60 31.66
N ALA A 183 -1.07 -0.74 31.40
CA ALA A 183 -1.92 0.37 30.97
C ALA A 183 -2.29 1.28 32.16
N PHE A 184 -2.34 2.59 31.91
CA PHE A 184 -2.86 3.61 32.80
C PHE A 184 -3.91 4.43 32.04
N THR A 185 -5.06 4.68 32.67
CA THR A 185 -6.12 5.56 32.14
C THR A 185 -6.68 6.41 33.28
N ALA A 186 -6.88 7.70 33.04
CA ALA A 186 -7.51 8.59 34.02
C ALA A 186 -8.25 9.75 33.35
N VAL A 187 -9.30 10.25 34.01
CA VAL A 187 -10.08 11.41 33.58
C VAL A 187 -9.80 12.61 34.50
N ILE A 188 -9.43 13.74 33.90
CA ILE A 188 -8.99 14.96 34.57
C ILE A 188 -10.03 16.06 34.34
N PRO A 189 -10.77 16.50 35.38
CA PRO A 189 -11.80 17.53 35.23
C PRO A 189 -11.18 18.91 35.00
N LEU A 190 -11.63 19.62 33.96
CA LEU A 190 -11.16 20.95 33.61
C LEU A 190 -11.83 22.06 34.43
N ASN A 191 -13.03 21.81 34.97
CA ASN A 191 -13.77 22.75 35.82
C ASN A 191 -13.95 24.17 35.19
N GLY A 192 -14.10 24.23 33.86
CA GLY A 192 -14.24 25.48 33.10
C GLY A 192 -12.92 26.15 32.69
N ALA A 193 -11.76 25.57 32.99
CA ALA A 193 -10.48 26.03 32.47
C ALA A 193 -10.28 25.62 30.99
N PRO A 194 -9.64 26.44 30.15
CA PRO A 194 -9.40 26.17 28.73
C PRO A 194 -8.24 25.18 28.48
N GLY A 195 -7.72 24.52 29.51
CA GLY A 195 -6.64 23.54 29.40
C GLY A 195 -6.09 23.07 30.74
N LEU A 196 -5.13 22.15 30.67
CA LEU A 196 -4.35 21.64 31.80
C LEU A 196 -2.88 21.44 31.41
N CYS A 197 -2.00 21.46 32.40
CA CYS A 197 -0.67 20.86 32.29
C CYS A 197 -0.66 19.53 33.04
N LEU A 198 -0.12 18.48 32.43
CA LEU A 198 0.19 17.20 33.05
C LEU A 198 1.71 17.09 33.20
N ARG A 199 2.19 16.64 34.36
CA ARG A 199 3.58 16.35 34.67
C ARG A 199 3.73 14.88 35.06
N PHE A 200 4.77 14.24 34.56
CA PHE A 200 5.28 12.98 35.07
C PHE A 200 6.36 13.32 36.11
N ASP A 201 6.01 13.38 37.40
CA ASP A 201 6.91 13.74 38.51
C ASP A 201 7.72 12.51 38.90
N HIS A 202 8.99 12.46 38.51
CA HIS A 202 9.94 11.35 38.78
C HIS A 202 10.52 11.41 40.21
N GLY A 203 10.23 12.50 40.94
CA GLY A 203 10.69 12.71 42.30
C GLY A 203 12.20 12.87 42.40
N ALA A 204 12.81 12.23 43.41
CA ALA A 204 14.26 12.27 43.65
C ALA A 204 14.97 10.96 43.24
N ASN A 205 14.44 10.26 42.23
CA ASN A 205 14.85 8.91 41.86
C ASN A 205 15.75 8.88 40.61
N ASN A 206 16.42 7.75 40.41
CA ASN A 206 17.26 7.43 39.24
C ASN A 206 16.83 6.11 38.56
N ASN A 207 15.74 5.49 39.01
CA ASN A 207 15.16 4.28 38.40
C ASN A 207 14.29 4.66 37.20
N ALA A 208 14.68 4.27 36.00
CA ALA A 208 13.97 4.66 34.78
C ALA A 208 12.56 4.06 34.65
N VAL A 209 11.65 4.86 34.08
CA VAL A 209 10.34 4.44 33.57
C VAL A 209 10.24 4.80 32.09
N THR A 210 9.64 3.91 31.29
CA THR A 210 9.30 4.14 29.90
C THR A 210 7.78 4.28 29.74
N ILE A 211 7.37 5.17 28.83
CA ILE A 211 5.98 5.49 28.48
C ILE A 211 5.79 5.27 26.98
N ASP A 212 4.67 4.66 26.60
CA ASP A 212 4.36 4.18 25.25
C ASP A 212 2.84 4.33 24.98
N ASP A 213 2.42 4.34 23.71
CA ASP A 213 1.02 4.48 23.26
C ASP A 213 0.20 5.56 24.01
N LEU A 214 0.70 6.79 24.11
CA LEU A 214 0.06 7.87 24.88
C LEU A 214 -1.03 8.60 24.07
N GLU A 215 -2.27 8.57 24.56
CA GLU A 215 -3.42 9.28 24.00
C GLU A 215 -3.96 10.36 24.96
N PHE A 216 -4.40 11.49 24.40
CA PHE A 216 -5.29 12.45 25.04
C PHE A 216 -6.63 12.51 24.28
N ARG A 217 -7.73 12.48 25.04
CA ARG A 217 -9.12 12.56 24.53
C ARG A 217 -9.87 13.66 25.29
N ARG A 218 -10.68 14.45 24.58
CA ARG A 218 -11.54 15.50 25.13
C ARG A 218 -12.87 14.91 25.59
N ILE A 219 -13.46 15.46 26.65
CA ILE A 219 -14.78 15.07 27.16
C ILE A 219 -15.71 16.29 27.25
N GLY A 220 -16.97 16.11 26.86
CA GLY A 220 -18.05 17.11 27.02
C GLY A 220 -18.01 18.31 26.05
N CYS A 221 -16.95 18.40 25.24
CA CYS A 221 -16.76 19.36 24.14
C CYS A 221 -16.43 18.65 22.82
N CYS A 222 -16.81 17.38 22.70
CA CYS A 222 -17.00 16.81 21.38
C CYS A 222 -17.97 17.74 20.63
N THR A 223 -17.51 18.31 19.52
CA THR A 223 -18.43 18.70 18.46
C THR A 223 -19.19 17.44 18.08
N THR A 224 -20.50 17.42 18.33
CA THR A 224 -21.38 16.29 18.01
C THR A 224 -21.21 15.95 16.53
N GLY A 225 -20.55 14.82 16.27
CA GLY A 225 -19.99 14.45 14.99
C GLY A 225 -18.85 15.33 14.48
N ALA A 226 -17.64 14.76 14.50
CA ALA A 226 -16.59 15.14 13.55
C ALA A 226 -16.76 14.43 12.19
N HIS A 227 -17.77 13.56 12.02
CA HIS A 227 -18.06 12.80 10.80
C HIS A 227 -19.52 12.97 10.36
N PRO A 228 -19.81 12.88 9.05
CA PRO A 228 -21.15 12.76 8.50
C PRO A 228 -21.99 11.65 9.16
N CYS A 229 -23.30 11.85 9.21
CA CYS A 229 -24.23 10.90 9.82
C CYS A 229 -24.37 9.59 9.04
N CYS A 230 -24.13 9.61 7.73
CA CYS A 230 -24.21 8.40 6.90
C CYS A 230 -22.91 7.56 6.92
N GLU A 231 -21.98 7.89 7.81
CA GLU A 231 -20.67 7.26 7.95
C GLU A 231 -20.46 6.78 9.39
N LEU A 232 -19.65 5.73 9.54
CA LEU A 232 -19.34 5.12 10.84
C LEU A 232 -18.36 6.01 11.62
N GLY A 233 -18.53 6.10 12.94
CA GLY A 233 -17.62 6.92 13.75
C GLY A 233 -17.78 6.81 15.26
N GLY A 234 -17.41 7.88 15.96
CA GLY A 234 -17.59 8.02 17.40
C GLY A 234 -19.07 8.16 17.76
N ALA A 235 -19.42 8.25 19.04
CA ALA A 235 -20.81 8.48 19.44
C ALA A 235 -21.34 9.83 18.89
N GLY A 236 -22.56 9.86 18.33
CA GLY A 236 -23.19 11.00 17.66
C GLY A 236 -22.74 11.22 16.20
N CYS A 237 -23.26 12.24 15.52
CA CYS A 237 -22.87 12.59 14.14
C CYS A 237 -23.11 14.07 13.82
N ALA A 238 -22.57 14.56 12.68
CA ALA A 238 -22.35 15.99 12.43
C ALA A 238 -23.63 16.83 12.23
N ASP A 239 -24.72 16.21 11.77
CA ASP A 239 -26.03 16.83 11.80
C ASP A 239 -26.68 16.56 13.16
N ASN A 240 -26.77 17.61 13.98
CA ASN A 240 -27.33 17.55 15.33
C ASN A 240 -28.79 17.10 15.38
N ALA A 241 -29.58 17.30 14.32
CA ALA A 241 -30.97 16.87 14.26
C ALA A 241 -31.08 15.38 13.89
N VAL A 242 -30.27 14.92 12.93
CA VAL A 242 -30.14 13.47 12.62
C VAL A 242 -29.61 12.71 13.83
N ALA A 243 -28.54 13.23 14.45
CA ALA A 243 -27.97 12.69 15.68
C ALA A 243 -29.04 12.57 16.77
N ALA A 244 -29.67 13.67 17.18
CA ALA A 244 -30.66 13.67 18.26
C ALA A 244 -31.87 12.76 17.96
N CYS A 245 -32.24 12.59 16.69
CA CYS A 245 -33.31 11.67 16.28
C CYS A 245 -32.92 10.20 16.45
N VAL A 246 -31.73 9.79 16.02
CA VAL A 246 -31.22 8.42 16.21
C VAL A 246 -30.91 8.14 17.69
N CYS A 247 -30.30 9.09 18.42
CA CYS A 247 -30.05 8.99 19.87
C CYS A 247 -31.33 8.70 20.68
N ALA A 248 -32.49 9.13 20.17
CA ALA A 248 -33.79 8.93 20.82
C ALA A 248 -34.42 7.56 20.53
N GLN A 249 -33.89 6.80 19.57
CA GLN A 249 -34.29 5.42 19.27
C GLN A 249 -33.29 4.42 19.86
N ASP A 250 -32.00 4.55 19.54
CA ASP A 250 -30.91 3.80 20.19
C ASP A 250 -29.91 4.75 20.90
N PRO A 251 -29.91 4.77 22.25
CA PRO A 251 -28.91 5.49 23.03
C PRO A 251 -27.46 5.02 22.77
N PHE A 252 -27.22 3.78 22.32
CA PHE A 252 -25.88 3.26 22.02
C PHE A 252 -25.14 4.13 21.00
N CYS A 253 -25.87 4.62 19.99
CA CYS A 253 -25.37 5.52 18.96
C CYS A 253 -24.78 6.81 19.50
N CYS A 254 -25.15 7.20 20.73
CA CYS A 254 -24.78 8.48 21.34
C CYS A 254 -24.12 8.36 22.73
N SER A 255 -24.10 7.16 23.33
CA SER A 255 -23.26 6.83 24.50
C SER A 255 -21.96 6.11 24.15
N THR A 256 -21.93 5.39 23.01
CA THR A 256 -20.91 4.38 22.73
C THR A 256 -20.24 4.57 21.37
N GLN A 257 -20.96 4.39 20.27
CA GLN A 257 -20.40 4.40 18.92
C GLN A 257 -21.50 4.61 17.88
N TRP A 258 -21.26 5.44 16.86
CA TRP A 258 -22.14 5.54 15.69
C TRP A 258 -21.74 4.46 14.67
N ASP A 259 -22.39 3.30 14.76
CA ASP A 259 -22.04 2.12 13.96
C ASP A 259 -22.98 1.89 12.75
N ALA A 260 -22.90 0.71 12.13
CA ALA A 260 -23.69 0.38 10.94
C ALA A 260 -25.20 0.22 11.24
N GLN A 261 -25.57 -0.08 12.49
CA GLN A 261 -26.96 -0.01 12.93
C GLN A 261 -27.39 1.45 12.98
N CYS A 262 -26.61 2.33 13.61
CA CYS A 262 -26.88 3.77 13.69
C CYS A 262 -27.04 4.42 12.30
N VAL A 263 -26.20 4.07 11.33
CA VAL A 263 -26.31 4.55 9.94
C VAL A 263 -27.59 4.03 9.25
N GLY A 264 -27.95 2.76 9.45
CA GLY A 264 -29.21 2.19 8.93
C GLY A 264 -30.45 2.85 9.56
N GLU A 265 -30.40 3.10 10.86
CA GLU A 265 -31.47 3.67 11.67
C GLU A 265 -31.93 5.06 11.20
N ILE A 266 -31.02 5.85 10.62
CA ILE A 266 -31.34 7.14 9.99
C ILE A 266 -32.47 7.00 8.98
N THR A 267 -32.40 5.95 8.14
CA THR A 267 -33.44 5.64 7.15
C THR A 267 -34.62 4.89 7.75
N GLN A 268 -34.37 3.95 8.67
CA GLN A 268 -35.38 3.09 9.28
C GLN A 268 -36.40 3.88 10.10
N PHE A 269 -35.95 4.91 10.81
CA PHE A 269 -36.77 5.74 11.70
C PHE A 269 -37.13 7.11 11.10
N GLY A 270 -36.72 7.37 9.85
CA GLY A 270 -37.04 8.62 9.14
C GLY A 270 -36.30 9.85 9.67
N CYS A 271 -35.17 9.67 10.34
CA CYS A 271 -34.31 10.75 10.83
C CYS A 271 -33.53 11.44 9.70
N GLY A 272 -33.37 10.79 8.54
CA GLY A 272 -32.70 11.34 7.36
C GLY A 272 -32.65 10.33 6.20
N SER A 273 -31.72 10.51 5.27
CA SER A 273 -31.52 9.59 4.13
C SER A 273 -30.05 9.33 3.84
N CYS A 274 -29.63 8.07 3.92
CA CYS A 274 -28.24 7.64 3.67
C CYS A 274 -28.06 6.81 2.39
N SER A 275 -28.99 6.91 1.44
CA SER A 275 -28.71 6.63 0.04
C SER A 275 -27.61 7.58 -0.45
N GLY A 276 -26.44 7.04 -0.83
CA GLY A 276 -25.21 7.80 -1.09
C GLY A 276 -25.37 8.97 -2.06
N GLY A 277 -25.50 10.18 -1.49
CA GLY A 277 -25.68 11.45 -2.21
C GLY A 277 -24.88 12.57 -1.54
N GLY A 278 -23.57 12.35 -1.38
CA GLY A 278 -22.65 13.23 -0.67
C GLY A 278 -21.40 13.54 -1.49
N ALA A 279 -21.50 14.61 -2.30
CA ALA A 279 -20.49 15.07 -3.28
C ALA A 279 -20.17 14.05 -4.41
N PRO A 280 -19.81 14.52 -5.63
CA PRO A 280 -19.45 13.64 -6.74
C PRO A 280 -18.14 12.87 -6.47
N CYS A 281 -17.89 11.83 -7.27
CA CYS A 281 -16.59 11.18 -7.31
C CYS A 281 -15.48 12.17 -7.69
N LEU A 282 -14.29 11.96 -7.14
CA LEU A 282 -13.14 12.84 -7.27
C LEU A 282 -12.55 12.80 -8.68
N ASP A 283 -12.48 13.94 -9.36
CA ASP A 283 -11.72 14.08 -10.61
C ASP A 283 -10.20 14.02 -10.37
N VAL A 284 -9.76 14.52 -9.20
CA VAL A 284 -8.37 14.55 -8.73
C VAL A 284 -8.29 13.87 -7.38
N PHE A 285 -7.36 12.92 -7.24
CA PHE A 285 -7.02 12.28 -5.98
C PHE A 285 -5.52 12.46 -5.74
N ALA A 286 -5.16 13.12 -4.64
CA ALA A 286 -3.80 13.28 -4.16
C ALA A 286 -3.84 13.47 -2.64
N LEU A 287 -3.14 12.61 -1.91
CA LEU A 287 -3.15 12.53 -0.46
C LEU A 287 -1.73 12.27 0.03
N ASP A 288 -1.07 13.38 0.41
CA ASP A 288 0.29 13.48 0.95
C ASP A 288 0.33 13.35 2.49
N PHE A 289 -0.83 13.26 3.15
CA PHE A 289 -1.05 13.25 4.60
C PHE A 289 -0.54 14.47 5.39
N GLY A 290 0.36 15.28 4.82
CA GLY A 290 0.83 16.57 5.30
C GLY A 290 1.88 16.50 6.41
N THR A 291 2.57 17.61 6.65
CA THR A 291 3.72 17.69 7.58
C THR A 291 3.37 17.93 9.05
N LEU A 292 2.13 17.65 9.47
CA LEU A 292 1.67 17.88 10.84
C LEU A 292 0.99 16.65 11.42
N TYR A 293 1.60 16.09 12.47
CA TYR A 293 0.98 15.02 13.24
C TYR A 293 -0.36 15.47 13.83
N SER A 294 -1.42 14.69 13.61
CA SER A 294 -2.74 14.96 14.17
C SER A 294 -3.40 13.67 14.67
N GLY A 295 -3.87 13.68 15.92
CA GLY A 295 -4.44 12.49 16.55
C GLY A 295 -5.79 12.09 15.95
N GLY A 296 -6.00 10.79 15.75
CA GLY A 296 -7.23 10.21 15.20
C GLY A 296 -6.95 9.12 14.15
N SER A 297 -8.02 8.55 13.58
CA SER A 297 -7.91 7.65 12.43
C SER A 297 -7.86 8.45 11.12
N ILE A 298 -7.30 7.84 10.07
CA ILE A 298 -7.26 8.40 8.72
C ILE A 298 -8.67 8.78 8.23
N CYS A 299 -9.65 7.90 8.41
CA CYS A 299 -11.05 8.14 8.01
C CYS A 299 -11.70 9.32 8.75
N ALA A 300 -11.23 9.66 9.97
CA ALA A 300 -11.72 10.83 10.72
C ALA A 300 -10.92 12.12 10.43
N ARG A 301 -9.87 12.05 9.60
CA ARG A 301 -8.97 13.18 9.31
C ARG A 301 -8.90 13.59 7.84
N PHE A 302 -9.24 12.69 6.91
CA PHE A 302 -9.28 12.96 5.46
C PHE A 302 -10.62 12.56 4.81
N PRO A 303 -11.79 12.96 5.37
CA PRO A 303 -13.11 12.55 4.85
C PRO A 303 -13.37 13.02 3.40
N GLU A 304 -12.66 14.03 2.92
CA GLU A 304 -12.70 14.48 1.53
C GLU A 304 -12.09 13.46 0.53
N TYR A 305 -11.18 12.60 1.00
CA TYR A 305 -10.54 11.52 0.22
C TYR A 305 -10.97 10.11 0.63
N ILE A 306 -11.38 9.89 1.88
CA ILE A 306 -11.56 8.56 2.49
C ILE A 306 -12.98 8.44 3.05
N GLU A 307 -13.80 7.51 2.53
CA GLU A 307 -15.22 7.37 2.91
C GLU A 307 -15.47 6.39 4.06
N SER A 308 -14.59 5.41 4.29
CA SER A 308 -14.78 4.42 5.36
C SER A 308 -13.49 3.67 5.70
N CYS A 309 -13.49 3.02 6.87
CA CYS A 309 -12.40 2.19 7.37
C CYS A 309 -12.93 0.78 7.71
N GLU A 310 -12.15 -0.26 7.45
CA GLU A 310 -12.48 -1.64 7.86
C GLU A 310 -11.51 -2.13 8.95
N GLY A 311 -12.04 -2.90 9.91
CA GLY A 311 -11.28 -3.36 11.08
C GLY A 311 -10.90 -2.21 12.02
N THR A 312 -9.77 -2.35 12.72
CA THR A 312 -9.19 -1.24 13.47
C THR A 312 -8.65 -0.20 12.48
N ALA A 313 -9.21 1.01 12.47
CA ALA A 313 -8.87 2.01 11.46
C ALA A 313 -7.35 2.35 11.42
N PRO A 314 -6.76 2.61 10.24
CA PRO A 314 -5.42 3.19 10.11
C PRO A 314 -5.33 4.57 10.77
N PHE A 315 -4.12 4.97 11.15
CA PHE A 315 -3.81 6.22 11.84
C PHE A 315 -2.64 6.95 11.18
N LEU A 316 -2.52 8.26 11.43
CA LEU A 316 -1.34 9.04 11.03
C LEU A 316 -0.13 8.65 11.89
N THR A 317 1.04 8.59 11.27
CA THR A 317 2.34 8.47 11.95
C THR A 317 3.35 9.34 11.19
N SER A 318 4.44 9.78 11.82
CA SER A 318 5.59 10.30 11.05
C SER A 318 6.09 9.19 10.12
N SER A 319 6.40 9.46 8.86
CA SER A 319 6.56 8.47 7.77
C SER A 319 7.65 7.39 7.92
N LEU A 320 8.31 7.31 9.08
CA LEU A 320 9.36 6.36 9.45
C LEU A 320 10.59 6.38 8.51
N GLY A 321 10.73 7.44 7.73
CA GLY A 321 11.81 7.64 6.76
C GLY A 321 11.41 7.42 5.30
N CYS A 322 10.11 7.37 4.96
CA CYS A 322 9.68 7.28 3.56
C CYS A 322 9.75 8.59 2.78
N THR A 323 9.71 9.70 3.50
CA THR A 323 9.60 11.07 2.98
C THR A 323 10.43 12.01 3.88
N ALA A 324 10.14 13.31 3.95
CA ALA A 324 10.93 14.24 4.75
C ALA A 324 10.83 13.96 6.28
N PRO A 325 11.80 14.40 7.13
CA PRO A 325 11.76 14.13 8.57
C PRO A 325 10.58 14.73 9.37
N SER A 326 9.75 15.55 8.72
CA SER A 326 8.53 16.16 9.25
C SER A 326 7.25 15.62 8.61
N ASP A 327 7.34 14.68 7.66
CA ASP A 327 6.19 14.19 6.89
C ASP A 327 5.43 13.07 7.59
N MET A 328 4.13 13.00 7.32
CA MET A 328 3.24 11.98 7.86
C MET A 328 2.91 10.92 6.81
N ALA A 329 2.61 9.70 7.26
CA ALA A 329 2.11 8.62 6.42
C ALA A 329 0.90 7.95 7.09
N LEU A 330 0.07 7.29 6.28
CA LEU A 330 -0.89 6.30 6.77
C LEU A 330 -0.12 5.10 7.33
N ARG A 331 -0.45 4.67 8.55
CA ARG A 331 0.01 3.40 9.13
C ARG A 331 -1.16 2.53 9.56
N PHE A 332 -1.06 1.25 9.25
CA PHE A 332 -2.09 0.27 9.60
C PHE A 332 -2.08 -0.05 11.09
N SER A 333 -3.26 -0.19 11.68
CA SER A 333 -3.40 -0.64 13.07
C SER A 333 -3.43 -2.17 13.17
N SER A 334 -3.30 -2.72 14.37
CA SER A 334 -3.49 -4.15 14.63
C SER A 334 -4.98 -4.49 14.65
N GLY A 335 -5.41 -5.47 13.85
CA GLY A 335 -6.80 -5.92 13.80
C GLY A 335 -6.94 -7.26 13.08
N PHE A 336 -8.03 -7.99 13.36
CA PHE A 336 -8.40 -9.21 12.65
C PHE A 336 -9.63 -8.94 11.78
N PRO A 337 -9.66 -9.31 10.48
CA PRO A 337 -8.57 -9.96 9.74
C PRO A 337 -7.43 -9.01 9.33
N TYR A 338 -7.71 -7.70 9.22
CA TYR A 338 -6.76 -6.65 8.82
C TYR A 338 -7.22 -5.27 9.33
N SER A 339 -6.43 -4.25 9.04
CA SER A 339 -6.76 -2.81 9.14
C SER A 339 -6.82 -2.23 7.73
N ALA A 340 -7.82 -1.39 7.40
CA ALA A 340 -7.93 -0.78 6.07
C ALA A 340 -8.63 0.59 6.05
N ALA A 341 -8.32 1.38 5.03
CA ALA A 341 -9.02 2.61 4.65
C ALA A 341 -9.50 2.51 3.19
N ILE A 342 -10.71 2.99 2.93
CA ILE A 342 -11.40 2.96 1.64
C ILE A 342 -11.58 4.40 1.14
N THR A 343 -11.12 4.69 -0.07
CA THR A 343 -11.28 6.01 -0.68
C THR A 343 -12.72 6.30 -1.02
N ARG A 344 -13.11 7.59 -0.97
CA ARG A 344 -14.22 8.08 -1.79
C ARG A 344 -13.98 7.67 -3.25
N CYS A 345 -15.05 7.48 -4.01
CA CYS A 345 -14.90 7.14 -5.43
C CYS A 345 -14.12 8.23 -6.19
N VAL A 346 -13.24 7.80 -7.08
CA VAL A 346 -12.50 8.61 -8.05
C VAL A 346 -13.11 8.34 -9.44
N THR A 347 -13.21 9.35 -10.30
CA THR A 347 -13.73 9.17 -11.67
C THR A 347 -12.61 9.15 -12.70
N PHE A 348 -12.62 8.12 -13.55
CA PHE A 348 -11.73 7.94 -14.69
C PHE A 348 -12.46 8.19 -16.02
N ALA A 349 -13.68 8.75 -15.99
CA ALA A 349 -14.52 9.00 -17.17
C ALA A 349 -13.87 9.91 -18.24
N SER A 350 -12.89 10.73 -17.86
CA SER A 350 -12.09 11.60 -18.73
C SER A 350 -10.64 11.11 -18.93
N ARG A 351 -10.26 9.99 -18.30
CA ARG A 351 -8.90 9.44 -18.27
C ARG A 351 -8.75 8.30 -19.27
N THR A 352 -7.61 8.30 -19.93
CA THR A 352 -7.22 7.37 -21.02
C THR A 352 -6.18 6.35 -20.60
N ALA A 353 -5.30 6.73 -19.67
CA ALA A 353 -4.31 5.86 -19.05
C ALA A 353 -4.17 6.22 -17.56
N PRO A 354 -5.23 6.08 -16.73
CA PRO A 354 -5.15 6.36 -15.31
C PRO A 354 -4.13 5.44 -14.62
N ALA A 355 -3.44 5.95 -13.60
CA ALA A 355 -2.59 5.16 -12.72
C ALA A 355 -2.68 5.63 -11.28
N LEU A 356 -2.39 4.72 -10.35
CA LEU A 356 -2.29 5.01 -8.92
C LEU A 356 -0.82 4.92 -8.51
N ALA A 357 -0.23 6.06 -8.16
CA ALA A 357 1.09 6.14 -7.57
C ALA A 357 1.01 6.25 -6.03
N PHE A 358 1.99 5.68 -5.33
CA PHE A 358 2.18 5.81 -3.89
C PHE A 358 3.59 5.37 -3.51
N VAL A 359 4.04 5.79 -2.33
CA VAL A 359 5.20 5.19 -1.63
C VAL A 359 4.68 4.23 -0.57
N TYR A 360 5.38 3.11 -0.33
CA TYR A 360 5.06 2.20 0.77
C TYR A 360 6.30 1.73 1.54
N SER A 361 6.09 1.31 2.78
CA SER A 361 7.06 0.50 3.53
C SER A 361 6.38 -0.58 4.36
N LYS A 362 7.19 -1.50 4.90
CA LYS A 362 6.76 -2.67 5.67
C LYS A 362 7.91 -3.29 6.46
N GLN A 363 7.56 -4.11 7.44
CA GLN A 363 8.50 -5.10 7.97
C GLN A 363 8.69 -6.25 6.96
N THR A 364 9.94 -6.69 6.78
CA THR A 364 10.29 -7.84 5.92
C THR A 364 9.61 -9.13 6.39
N GLY A 365 9.10 -9.94 5.45
CA GLY A 365 8.46 -11.23 5.74
C GLY A 365 6.97 -11.17 6.09
N THR A 366 6.36 -9.98 6.18
CA THR A 366 4.90 -9.84 6.33
C THR A 366 4.17 -9.97 4.97
N LEU A 367 2.85 -10.20 5.00
CA LEU A 367 2.03 -10.45 3.80
C LEU A 367 1.41 -9.21 3.15
N GLY A 368 1.51 -8.03 3.77
CA GLY A 368 1.02 -6.77 3.21
C GLY A 368 2.10 -5.68 3.09
N PRO A 369 1.74 -4.43 2.77
CA PRO A 369 0.37 -3.96 2.55
C PRO A 369 -0.23 -4.40 1.19
N ARG A 370 -1.49 -4.06 0.95
CA ARG A 370 -2.29 -4.48 -0.21
C ARG A 370 -3.19 -3.33 -0.70
N VAL A 371 -3.34 -3.18 -2.02
CA VAL A 371 -4.30 -2.27 -2.65
C VAL A 371 -5.33 -3.08 -3.45
N ASP A 372 -6.60 -2.91 -3.12
CA ASP A 372 -7.73 -3.41 -3.91
C ASP A 372 -8.47 -2.25 -4.57
N TYR A 373 -9.27 -2.56 -5.60
CA TYR A 373 -10.22 -1.62 -6.19
C TYR A 373 -11.64 -2.21 -6.28
N SER A 374 -12.64 -1.34 -6.35
CA SER A 374 -14.05 -1.69 -6.52
C SER A 374 -14.78 -0.65 -7.36
N LEU A 375 -15.67 -1.09 -8.25
CA LEU A 375 -16.51 -0.23 -9.08
C LEU A 375 -17.89 0.05 -8.44
N ASP A 376 -18.35 -0.85 -7.58
CA ASP A 376 -19.66 -0.81 -6.90
C ASP A 376 -19.58 -0.61 -5.37
N GLY A 377 -18.36 -0.43 -4.83
CA GLY A 377 -18.07 -0.33 -3.40
C GLY A 377 -18.27 -1.61 -2.59
N SER A 378 -18.61 -2.73 -3.26
CA SER A 378 -19.04 -3.97 -2.62
C SER A 378 -18.15 -5.15 -2.99
N ASN A 379 -17.83 -5.28 -4.29
CA ASN A 379 -16.99 -6.33 -4.86
C ASN A 379 -15.56 -5.80 -5.05
N TRP A 380 -14.58 -6.48 -4.47
CA TRP A 380 -13.19 -6.02 -4.39
C TRP A 380 -12.22 -6.91 -5.17
N THR A 381 -11.59 -6.35 -6.20
CA THR A 381 -10.53 -6.99 -6.99
C THR A 381 -9.17 -6.49 -6.53
N ASN A 382 -8.13 -7.33 -6.52
CA ASN A 382 -6.80 -6.88 -6.15
C ASN A 382 -6.16 -6.11 -7.30
N ALA A 383 -5.67 -4.89 -7.03
CA ALA A 383 -4.78 -4.17 -7.95
C ALA A 383 -3.32 -4.58 -7.68
N TRP A 384 -2.94 -4.69 -6.40
CA TRP A 384 -1.55 -4.94 -6.00
C TRP A 384 -1.44 -5.53 -4.58
N SER A 385 -0.36 -6.26 -4.34
CA SER A 385 0.04 -6.78 -3.03
C SER A 385 1.55 -6.68 -2.87
N ALA A 386 2.04 -6.19 -1.74
CA ALA A 386 3.47 -5.99 -1.51
C ALA A 386 4.24 -7.33 -1.47
N PRO A 387 5.42 -7.43 -2.11
CA PRO A 387 6.27 -8.63 -2.04
C PRO A 387 6.61 -9.05 -0.60
N ILE A 388 6.69 -10.36 -0.36
CA ILE A 388 7.06 -10.92 0.97
C ILE A 388 8.53 -10.63 1.28
N ALA A 389 9.40 -10.76 0.27
CA ALA A 389 10.78 -10.32 0.33
C ALA A 389 10.84 -8.79 0.20
N PHE A 390 11.47 -8.13 1.16
CA PHE A 390 11.55 -6.67 1.23
C PHE A 390 12.91 -6.27 1.82
N ALA A 391 13.63 -5.35 1.15
CA ALA A 391 14.99 -4.97 1.49
C ALA A 391 15.09 -3.91 2.61
N GLY A 392 13.95 -3.35 3.05
CA GLY A 392 13.91 -2.15 3.90
C GLY A 392 13.84 -0.87 3.06
N GLY A 393 13.88 0.27 3.73
CA GLY A 393 13.62 1.58 3.12
C GLY A 393 12.15 1.77 2.77
N CYS A 394 11.86 2.66 1.82
CA CYS A 394 10.53 2.88 1.29
C CYS A 394 10.57 2.90 -0.24
N VAL A 395 9.53 2.36 -0.86
CA VAL A 395 9.53 1.98 -2.28
C VAL A 395 8.40 2.71 -3.00
N PRO A 396 8.71 3.56 -4.00
CA PRO A 396 7.69 4.12 -4.88
C PRO A 396 7.12 3.02 -5.78
N VAL A 397 5.81 3.07 -6.00
CA VAL A 397 5.05 2.16 -6.86
C VAL A 397 4.12 3.00 -7.73
N GLN A 398 4.05 2.68 -9.01
CA GLN A 398 3.03 3.20 -9.93
C GLN A 398 2.29 2.01 -10.51
N LEU A 399 0.99 1.89 -10.18
CA LEU A 399 0.12 0.86 -10.74
C LEU A 399 -0.53 1.40 -12.01
N ASP A 400 -0.29 0.73 -13.14
CA ASP A 400 -1.11 0.95 -14.34
C ASP A 400 -2.56 0.53 -14.06
N LEU A 401 -3.49 1.47 -14.26
CA LEU A 401 -4.92 1.24 -14.15
C LEU A 401 -5.64 1.52 -15.48
N SER A 402 -4.92 1.55 -16.60
CA SER A 402 -5.49 1.67 -17.96
C SER A 402 -6.67 0.72 -18.25
N PRO A 403 -6.76 -0.51 -17.71
CA PRO A 403 -7.96 -1.34 -17.81
C PRO A 403 -9.24 -0.77 -17.16
N LEU A 404 -9.14 0.33 -16.40
CA LEU A 404 -10.23 1.07 -15.77
C LEU A 404 -10.48 2.44 -16.43
N ALA A 405 -9.83 2.74 -17.56
CA ALA A 405 -10.05 3.98 -18.31
C ALA A 405 -11.52 4.14 -18.70
N GLY A 406 -12.08 5.34 -18.49
CA GLY A 406 -13.50 5.63 -18.71
C GLY A 406 -14.45 5.27 -17.57
N GLU A 407 -14.01 4.58 -16.50
CA GLU A 407 -14.89 4.20 -15.40
C GLU A 407 -15.37 5.41 -14.57
N ALA A 408 -16.67 5.48 -14.27
CA ALA A 408 -17.28 6.64 -13.63
C ALA A 408 -17.12 6.67 -12.08
N SER A 409 -16.77 5.53 -11.47
CA SER A 409 -16.64 5.37 -10.02
C SER A 409 -15.68 4.23 -9.71
N VAL A 410 -14.44 4.56 -9.36
CA VAL A 410 -13.44 3.61 -8.85
C VAL A 410 -13.10 3.95 -7.40
N ARG A 411 -13.29 3.00 -6.49
CA ARG A 411 -12.84 3.09 -5.08
C ARG A 411 -11.59 2.26 -4.90
N PHE A 412 -10.67 2.72 -4.06
CA PHE A 412 -9.50 1.94 -3.64
C PHE A 412 -9.61 1.58 -2.17
N ARG A 413 -9.17 0.37 -1.82
CA ARG A 413 -8.95 -0.04 -0.43
C ARG A 413 -7.47 -0.28 -0.20
N PHE A 414 -6.88 0.59 0.61
CA PHE A 414 -5.55 0.41 1.17
C PHE A 414 -5.69 -0.41 2.44
N SER A 415 -5.05 -1.57 2.50
CA SER A 415 -5.19 -2.50 3.63
C SER A 415 -3.85 -3.08 4.08
N SER A 416 -3.79 -3.49 5.35
CA SER A 416 -2.64 -4.20 5.90
C SER A 416 -2.47 -5.60 5.30
N GLY A 417 -3.48 -6.15 4.60
CA GLY A 417 -3.50 -7.51 4.05
C GLY A 417 -3.47 -8.65 5.10
N SER A 418 -3.04 -8.37 6.33
CA SER A 418 -2.91 -9.32 7.43
C SER A 418 -2.82 -8.57 8.77
N SER A 419 -3.25 -9.24 9.85
CA SER A 419 -3.21 -8.73 11.23
C SER A 419 -1.80 -8.43 11.77
N VAL A 420 -0.75 -9.05 11.19
CA VAL A 420 0.66 -8.86 11.59
C VAL A 420 1.42 -7.84 10.72
N SER A 421 0.71 -7.05 9.91
CA SER A 421 1.31 -6.03 9.03
C SER A 421 1.02 -4.60 9.51
N ASN A 422 0.84 -4.41 10.81
CA ASN A 422 0.55 -3.12 11.47
C ASN A 422 1.76 -2.16 11.61
N LEU A 423 2.87 -2.50 10.94
CA LEU A 423 4.02 -1.61 10.72
C LEU A 423 4.17 -1.24 9.23
N ALA A 424 3.23 -1.65 8.38
CA ALA A 424 3.18 -1.19 7.00
C ALA A 424 2.61 0.22 6.90
N THR A 425 3.15 0.99 5.96
CA THR A 425 2.76 2.38 5.68
C THR A 425 2.44 2.59 4.20
N PHE A 426 1.58 3.58 3.93
CA PHE A 426 1.41 4.19 2.60
C PHE A 426 1.56 5.71 2.73
N ASP A 427 2.17 6.32 1.71
CA ASP A 427 2.50 7.74 1.64
C ASP A 427 2.38 8.21 0.17
N ASP A 428 2.35 9.53 -0.09
CA ASP A 428 2.28 10.14 -1.43
C ASP A 428 1.21 9.53 -2.37
N ILE A 429 -0.01 9.25 -1.86
CA ILE A 429 -1.01 8.49 -2.63
C ILE A 429 -1.71 9.41 -3.65
N THR A 430 -1.46 9.22 -4.94
CA THR A 430 -2.06 10.05 -6.00
C THR A 430 -2.51 9.27 -7.23
N VAL A 431 -3.66 9.64 -7.80
CA VAL A 431 -4.13 9.12 -9.09
C VAL A 431 -3.70 10.08 -10.20
N LEU A 432 -2.66 9.67 -10.93
CA LEU A 432 -2.09 10.37 -12.07
C LEU A 432 -2.73 9.89 -13.39
N GLU A 433 -2.45 10.63 -14.46
CA GLU A 433 -2.53 10.07 -15.81
C GLU A 433 -1.12 9.58 -16.15
N ILE A 434 -0.95 8.35 -16.65
CA ILE A 434 0.26 7.96 -17.36
C ILE A 434 0.23 8.69 -18.71
N THR A 435 0.64 9.95 -18.68
CA THR A 435 1.37 10.48 -19.83
C THR A 435 2.65 9.66 -19.94
N ASN A 436 2.59 8.57 -20.71
CA ASN A 436 3.78 8.13 -21.43
C ASN A 436 4.20 9.37 -22.21
N VAL A 437 5.27 10.03 -21.74
CA VAL A 437 6.00 11.03 -22.51
C VAL A 437 6.95 10.19 -23.33
N PRO A 438 6.56 9.81 -24.56
CA PRO A 438 7.20 8.69 -25.23
C PRO A 438 8.61 9.15 -25.62
N HIS A 439 9.62 8.50 -25.03
CA HIS A 439 11.01 8.95 -25.08
C HIS A 439 11.67 8.58 -26.41
N ALA A 440 12.90 9.06 -26.66
CA ALA A 440 13.62 8.67 -27.87
C ALA A 440 13.72 7.14 -27.98
N CYS A 441 13.37 6.57 -29.15
CA CYS A 441 13.32 5.12 -29.38
C CYS A 441 14.68 4.40 -29.24
N CYS A 442 15.75 5.17 -29.13
CA CYS A 442 17.14 4.74 -29.00
C CYS A 442 17.71 5.01 -27.59
N ALA A 443 16.83 5.16 -26.60
CA ALA A 443 17.16 5.27 -25.19
C ALA A 443 16.17 4.43 -24.38
N PRO A 444 16.58 3.79 -23.27
CA PRO A 444 15.67 3.04 -22.42
C PRO A 444 14.75 3.96 -21.61
N GLY A 445 13.60 3.45 -21.17
CA GLY A 445 12.60 4.24 -20.45
C GLY A 445 11.31 3.48 -20.13
N GLY A 446 10.21 4.24 -20.00
CA GLY A 446 8.87 3.69 -19.82
C GLY A 446 8.36 2.96 -21.07
N PRO A 447 7.17 2.34 -21.04
CA PRO A 447 6.62 1.68 -22.21
C PRO A 447 6.40 2.65 -23.38
N SER A 448 6.63 2.19 -24.62
CA SER A 448 6.49 2.95 -25.87
C SER A 448 7.44 4.14 -26.11
N CYS A 449 7.79 4.38 -27.39
CA CYS A 449 8.74 5.42 -27.79
C CYS A 449 8.15 6.51 -28.71
N ALA A 450 8.87 7.64 -28.82
CA ALA A 450 8.45 8.93 -29.38
C ALA A 450 7.82 8.87 -30.78
N ASN A 451 8.25 7.90 -31.57
CA ASN A 451 7.67 7.63 -32.88
C ASN A 451 6.61 6.52 -32.74
N ALA A 452 5.34 6.92 -32.75
CA ALA A 452 4.21 6.00 -32.61
C ALA A 452 4.18 4.86 -33.66
N ALA A 453 4.77 5.05 -34.85
CA ALA A 453 4.85 3.98 -35.86
C ALA A 453 5.93 2.94 -35.54
N ILE A 454 7.11 3.38 -35.08
CA ILE A 454 8.15 2.48 -34.54
C ILE A 454 7.58 1.75 -33.33
N SER A 455 6.99 2.49 -32.40
CA SER A 455 6.44 1.92 -31.17
C SER A 455 5.36 0.87 -31.47
N ALA A 456 4.38 1.15 -32.33
CA ALA A 456 3.33 0.20 -32.68
C ALA A 456 3.87 -1.07 -33.38
N CYS A 457 4.95 -0.96 -34.15
CA CYS A 457 5.66 -2.11 -34.71
C CYS A 457 6.35 -2.92 -33.61
N THR A 458 7.10 -2.28 -32.71
CA THR A 458 7.78 -2.95 -31.58
C THR A 458 6.76 -3.64 -30.67
N CYS A 459 5.63 -2.99 -30.33
CA CYS A 459 4.55 -3.60 -29.55
C CYS A 459 3.97 -4.88 -30.18
N ALA A 460 3.98 -4.97 -31.51
CA ALA A 460 3.43 -6.10 -32.25
C ALA A 460 4.41 -7.29 -32.37
N ILE A 461 5.70 -7.04 -32.11
CA ILE A 461 6.74 -8.07 -32.04
C ILE A 461 6.91 -8.54 -30.60
N ASP A 462 7.04 -7.61 -29.64
CA ASP A 462 7.07 -7.92 -28.20
C ASP A 462 6.12 -6.98 -27.41
N PRO A 463 5.02 -7.52 -26.84
CA PRO A 463 4.13 -6.77 -25.96
C PRO A 463 4.80 -6.19 -24.70
N TYR A 464 5.93 -6.76 -24.23
CA TYR A 464 6.68 -6.26 -23.07
C TYR A 464 7.04 -4.77 -23.24
N CYS A 465 7.48 -4.40 -24.44
CA CYS A 465 7.93 -3.05 -24.80
C CYS A 465 6.85 -1.96 -24.69
N CYS A 466 5.59 -2.36 -24.58
CA CYS A 466 4.43 -1.47 -24.51
C CYS A 466 3.54 -1.72 -23.28
N ALA A 467 3.86 -2.71 -22.45
CA ALA A 467 3.15 -3.03 -21.20
C ALA A 467 4.02 -2.95 -19.94
N THR A 468 5.36 -2.95 -20.04
CA THR A 468 6.26 -2.98 -18.87
C THR A 468 7.34 -1.90 -18.89
N ALA A 469 8.22 -1.91 -19.90
CA ALA A 469 9.33 -0.97 -20.03
C ALA A 469 9.86 -0.97 -21.46
N TRP A 470 10.63 0.05 -21.86
CA TRP A 470 11.43 0.03 -23.07
C TRP A 470 12.90 -0.14 -22.68
N ASP A 471 13.45 -1.33 -22.91
CA ASP A 471 14.83 -1.68 -22.57
C ASP A 471 15.69 -1.87 -23.83
N ASP A 472 16.92 -2.37 -23.67
CA ASP A 472 17.85 -2.61 -24.77
C ASP A 472 17.33 -3.65 -25.78
N VAL A 473 16.48 -4.59 -25.35
CA VAL A 473 15.80 -5.55 -26.26
C VAL A 473 14.75 -4.82 -27.09
N CYS A 474 13.98 -3.93 -26.47
CA CYS A 474 13.02 -3.07 -27.18
C CYS A 474 13.71 -2.12 -28.16
N ILE A 475 14.86 -1.55 -27.81
CA ILE A 475 15.67 -0.73 -28.72
C ILE A 475 16.22 -1.58 -29.89
N ALA A 476 16.68 -2.80 -29.64
CA ALA A 476 17.15 -3.72 -30.68
C ALA A 476 16.03 -4.14 -31.64
N ILE A 477 14.86 -4.53 -31.12
CA ILE A 477 13.68 -4.86 -31.94
C ILE A 477 13.27 -3.64 -32.78
N ALA A 478 13.22 -2.46 -32.16
CA ALA A 478 12.88 -1.22 -32.83
C ALA A 478 13.86 -0.88 -33.97
N THR A 479 15.15 -1.13 -33.76
CA THR A 479 16.22 -0.85 -34.74
C THR A 479 16.17 -1.84 -35.91
N VAL A 480 16.22 -3.14 -35.62
CA VAL A 480 16.38 -4.19 -36.63
C VAL A 480 15.08 -4.42 -37.43
N TYR A 481 13.91 -4.43 -36.78
CA TYR A 481 12.65 -4.81 -37.44
C TYR A 481 11.70 -3.64 -37.72
N CYS A 482 11.82 -2.53 -36.98
CA CYS A 482 10.90 -1.40 -37.08
C CYS A 482 11.54 -0.09 -37.61
N GLY A 483 12.81 -0.15 -38.02
CA GLY A 483 13.50 0.94 -38.71
C GLY A 483 13.92 2.12 -37.83
N ALA A 484 13.99 1.95 -36.50
CA ALA A 484 14.56 2.96 -35.62
C ALA A 484 16.02 3.22 -35.98
N GLN A 485 16.39 4.50 -36.08
CA GLN A 485 17.75 4.91 -36.46
C GLN A 485 18.56 5.16 -35.17
N CYS A 486 19.08 4.08 -34.60
CA CYS A 486 19.79 4.09 -33.32
C CYS A 486 21.31 3.90 -33.53
N PRO A 487 22.05 5.00 -33.76
CA PRO A 487 23.44 4.94 -34.24
C PRO A 487 24.39 4.27 -33.26
N ASP A 488 24.14 4.42 -31.96
CA ASP A 488 24.99 3.90 -30.88
C ASP A 488 24.69 2.43 -30.54
N LEU A 489 23.74 1.77 -31.23
CA LEU A 489 23.35 0.38 -30.96
C LEU A 489 24.20 -0.62 -31.79
N ALA A 490 25.21 -1.18 -31.14
CA ALA A 490 26.08 -2.23 -31.67
C ALA A 490 25.43 -3.63 -31.62
N VAL A 491 24.43 -3.87 -32.47
CA VAL A 491 23.81 -5.21 -32.66
C VAL A 491 23.92 -5.68 -34.12
N CYS A 492 23.97 -7.00 -34.31
CA CYS A 492 24.02 -7.61 -35.63
C CYS A 492 22.84 -7.19 -36.51
N GLY A 493 23.13 -6.86 -37.77
CA GLY A 493 22.11 -6.40 -38.71
C GLY A 493 21.65 -4.94 -38.50
N SER A 494 22.21 -4.22 -37.52
CA SER A 494 21.96 -2.78 -37.38
C SER A 494 22.56 -2.02 -38.57
N PRO A 495 21.79 -1.22 -39.33
CA PRO A 495 22.30 -0.49 -40.50
C PRO A 495 23.45 0.49 -40.19
N THR A 496 23.66 0.84 -38.92
CA THR A 496 24.74 1.72 -38.46
C THR A 496 25.92 0.99 -37.83
N ALA A 497 25.86 -0.34 -37.62
CA ALA A 497 26.93 -1.07 -36.93
C ALA A 497 28.27 -1.03 -37.66
N GLY A 498 28.25 -1.04 -39.00
CA GLY A 498 29.44 -0.95 -39.85
C GLY A 498 29.56 -2.10 -40.86
N SER A 499 30.68 -2.16 -41.59
CA SER A 499 30.89 -3.17 -42.63
C SER A 499 31.68 -4.35 -42.09
N CYS A 500 31.13 -5.56 -42.21
CA CYS A 500 31.74 -6.79 -41.70
C CYS A 500 33.14 -7.09 -42.25
N ILE A 501 33.52 -6.49 -43.40
CA ILE A 501 34.84 -6.63 -44.02
C ILE A 501 35.79 -5.45 -43.77
N VAL A 502 35.46 -4.52 -42.86
CA VAL A 502 36.28 -3.36 -42.50
C VAL A 502 36.33 -3.21 -40.98
N MET A 503 37.53 -3.10 -40.39
CA MET A 503 37.66 -2.99 -38.93
C MET A 503 37.13 -1.63 -38.42
N HIS A 504 36.45 -1.64 -37.28
CA HIS A 504 35.94 -0.44 -36.60
C HIS A 504 35.90 -0.59 -35.08
N ALA A 505 35.75 0.55 -34.39
CA ALA A 505 35.84 0.61 -32.92
C ALA A 505 34.55 0.20 -32.19
N THR A 506 33.44 0.04 -32.91
CA THR A 506 32.16 -0.50 -32.42
C THR A 506 32.09 -2.01 -32.64
N ALA A 507 31.35 -2.72 -31.80
CA ALA A 507 31.03 -4.14 -31.97
C ALA A 507 29.93 -4.37 -33.02
N ALA A 508 29.70 -5.65 -33.36
CA ALA A 508 28.79 -6.15 -34.39
C ALA A 508 29.07 -5.60 -35.80
N CYS A 509 28.26 -5.97 -36.80
CA CYS A 509 28.30 -5.38 -38.14
C CYS A 509 26.90 -5.44 -38.80
N ALA A 510 26.73 -4.72 -39.93
CA ALA A 510 25.43 -4.47 -40.53
C ALA A 510 24.84 -5.64 -41.35
N ASP A 511 25.60 -6.70 -41.61
CA ASP A 511 25.04 -7.96 -42.12
C ASP A 511 24.66 -8.86 -40.94
N ALA A 512 23.39 -9.26 -40.86
CA ALA A 512 22.87 -9.97 -39.68
C ALA A 512 23.43 -11.39 -39.57
N ASP A 513 23.40 -12.17 -40.65
CA ASP A 513 23.77 -13.58 -40.64
C ASP A 513 25.30 -13.75 -40.55
N CYS A 514 26.06 -12.88 -41.23
CA CYS A 514 27.50 -12.82 -41.08
C CYS A 514 27.91 -12.42 -39.66
N CYS A 515 27.30 -11.36 -39.12
CA CYS A 515 27.61 -10.90 -37.77
C CYS A 515 27.35 -12.00 -36.74
N VAL A 516 26.18 -12.65 -36.78
CA VAL A 516 25.86 -13.76 -35.87
C VAL A 516 26.85 -14.93 -36.04
N SER A 517 27.24 -15.27 -37.27
CA SER A 517 28.25 -16.31 -37.51
C SER A 517 29.58 -15.99 -36.82
N VAL A 518 30.09 -14.75 -36.95
CA VAL A 518 31.31 -14.31 -36.26
C VAL A 518 31.11 -14.25 -34.74
N CYS A 519 29.96 -13.78 -34.21
CA CYS A 519 29.70 -13.79 -32.76
C CYS A 519 29.77 -15.21 -32.15
N THR A 520 29.47 -16.26 -32.93
CA THR A 520 29.57 -17.65 -32.47
C THR A 520 30.99 -18.23 -32.53
N LEU A 521 31.93 -17.52 -33.17
CA LEU A 521 33.36 -17.83 -33.18
C LEU A 521 34.09 -17.04 -32.09
N ASP A 522 33.95 -15.71 -32.08
CA ASP A 522 34.44 -14.83 -31.01
C ASP A 522 33.38 -13.81 -30.55
N ALA A 523 33.03 -13.89 -29.26
CA ALA A 523 32.13 -12.95 -28.61
C ALA A 523 32.71 -11.52 -28.54
N PHE A 524 34.04 -11.35 -28.57
CA PHE A 524 34.69 -10.03 -28.59
C PHE A 524 34.19 -9.15 -29.74
N CYS A 525 33.94 -9.75 -30.90
CA CYS A 525 33.43 -9.06 -32.08
C CYS A 525 32.03 -8.44 -31.88
N CYS A 526 31.27 -8.96 -30.91
CA CYS A 526 29.88 -8.56 -30.65
C CYS A 526 29.65 -7.95 -29.25
N GLU A 527 30.63 -8.06 -28.35
CA GLU A 527 30.63 -7.43 -27.02
C GLU A 527 31.61 -6.24 -26.90
N SER A 528 32.61 -6.11 -27.77
CA SER A 528 33.69 -5.11 -27.65
C SER A 528 33.96 -4.30 -28.92
N ALA A 529 34.49 -4.90 -29.99
CA ALA A 529 34.85 -4.18 -31.21
C ALA A 529 35.02 -5.11 -32.42
N TRP A 530 34.66 -4.64 -33.61
CA TRP A 530 34.88 -5.35 -34.87
C TRP A 530 36.30 -5.13 -35.39
N ASP A 531 37.27 -5.87 -34.84
CA ASP A 531 38.70 -5.65 -35.11
C ASP A 531 39.23 -6.40 -36.36
N ALA A 532 40.55 -6.44 -36.52
CA ALA A 532 41.20 -7.16 -37.62
C ALA A 532 40.98 -8.68 -37.59
N THR A 533 40.75 -9.26 -36.41
CA THR A 533 40.39 -10.67 -36.20
C THR A 533 38.97 -10.90 -36.68
N CYS A 534 38.02 -10.07 -36.25
CA CYS A 534 36.62 -10.12 -36.67
C CYS A 534 36.44 -10.02 -38.19
N VAL A 535 37.25 -9.18 -38.86
CA VAL A 535 37.29 -9.10 -40.33
C VAL A 535 37.88 -10.35 -40.99
N GLN A 536 38.87 -11.00 -40.38
CA GLN A 536 39.41 -12.27 -40.90
C GLN A 536 38.42 -13.42 -40.71
N GLU A 537 37.73 -13.47 -39.58
CA GLU A 537 36.67 -14.45 -39.31
C GLU A 537 35.46 -14.23 -40.22
N ALA A 538 35.04 -12.98 -40.46
CA ALA A 538 34.01 -12.65 -41.45
C ALA A 538 34.41 -13.07 -42.86
N GLY A 539 35.67 -12.85 -43.24
CA GLY A 539 36.22 -13.31 -44.52
C GLY A 539 36.25 -14.85 -44.67
N ALA A 540 36.36 -15.58 -43.56
CA ALA A 540 36.36 -17.04 -43.56
C ALA A 540 34.96 -17.67 -43.41
N ALA A 541 34.05 -17.01 -42.69
CA ALA A 541 32.73 -17.53 -42.33
C ALA A 541 31.59 -17.02 -43.22
N CYS A 542 31.72 -15.81 -43.78
CA CYS A 542 30.66 -15.15 -44.55
C CYS A 542 31.05 -14.89 -46.01
N PHE A 543 32.30 -14.50 -46.27
CA PHE A 543 32.76 -14.03 -47.58
C PHE A 543 33.86 -14.95 -48.14
N ALA A 544 33.56 -16.24 -48.18
CA ALA A 544 34.42 -17.21 -48.86
C ALA A 544 34.71 -16.70 -50.28
N ALA A 545 35.94 -16.81 -50.77
CA ALA A 545 36.33 -16.29 -52.09
C ALA A 545 35.55 -16.93 -53.27
N ALA A 546 34.76 -17.97 -52.99
CA ALA A 546 33.87 -18.67 -53.89
C ALA A 546 32.42 -18.11 -53.93
N ASP A 547 32.05 -17.20 -53.02
CA ASP A 547 30.83 -16.40 -53.07
C ASP A 547 31.16 -15.12 -53.86
N ILE A 548 30.68 -15.06 -55.11
CA ILE A 548 31.11 -14.09 -56.13
C ILE A 548 30.05 -13.00 -56.33
N ASP A 549 28.76 -13.31 -56.14
CA ASP A 549 27.68 -12.30 -56.14
C ASP A 549 27.38 -11.70 -54.76
N ARG A 550 27.81 -12.36 -53.69
CA ARG A 550 27.67 -11.96 -52.27
C ARG A 550 26.27 -12.11 -51.71
N ASP A 551 25.55 -13.17 -52.10
CA ASP A 551 24.29 -13.58 -51.46
C ASP A 551 24.46 -14.39 -50.15
N GLY A 552 25.71 -14.69 -49.76
CA GLY A 552 26.04 -15.45 -48.55
C GLY A 552 26.08 -16.97 -48.77
N ARG A 553 26.20 -17.41 -50.02
CA ARG A 553 26.22 -18.82 -50.42
C ARG A 553 27.31 -19.06 -51.47
N VAL A 554 27.65 -20.33 -51.65
CA VAL A 554 28.43 -20.80 -52.81
C VAL A 554 27.55 -21.79 -53.55
N ALA A 555 26.95 -21.34 -54.64
CA ALA A 555 25.83 -22.00 -55.28
C ALA A 555 25.89 -21.90 -56.82
N ALA A 556 24.75 -22.15 -57.47
CA ALA A 556 24.64 -22.19 -58.93
C ALA A 556 24.86 -20.83 -59.61
N VAL A 557 24.78 -19.71 -58.89
CA VAL A 557 25.00 -18.37 -59.46
C VAL A 557 26.50 -18.06 -59.56
N ASP A 558 27.28 -18.34 -58.52
CA ASP A 558 28.75 -18.19 -58.52
C ASP A 558 29.40 -19.05 -59.61
N LEU A 559 28.95 -20.30 -59.70
CA LEU A 559 29.35 -21.21 -60.77
C LEU A 559 28.99 -20.65 -62.15
N ALA A 560 27.83 -20.01 -62.31
CA ALA A 560 27.47 -19.35 -63.56
C ALA A 560 28.38 -18.15 -63.84
N MET A 561 28.81 -17.38 -62.83
CA MET A 561 29.74 -16.26 -62.99
C MET A 561 31.13 -16.70 -63.43
N VAL A 562 31.67 -17.80 -62.87
CA VAL A 562 32.94 -18.41 -63.33
C VAL A 562 32.82 -18.92 -64.77
N LEU A 563 31.69 -19.53 -65.13
CA LEU A 563 31.48 -20.10 -66.47
C LEU A 563 31.22 -19.04 -67.55
N ASP A 564 30.50 -17.95 -67.24
CA ASP A 564 30.29 -16.81 -68.14
C ASP A 564 31.58 -16.00 -68.35
N SER A 565 32.39 -15.87 -67.28
CA SER A 565 33.66 -15.14 -67.30
C SER A 565 34.85 -15.96 -67.83
N TRP A 566 34.64 -17.19 -68.33
CA TRP A 566 35.72 -18.15 -68.57
C TRP A 566 36.78 -17.64 -69.57
N GLY A 567 38.05 -17.64 -69.14
CA GLY A 567 39.18 -17.17 -69.92
C GLY A 567 39.34 -15.65 -69.99
N LEU A 568 38.53 -14.87 -69.26
CA LEU A 568 38.73 -13.44 -69.05
C LEU A 568 39.77 -13.17 -67.97
N SER A 569 40.25 -11.93 -67.88
CA SER A 569 41.21 -11.46 -66.88
C SER A 569 40.79 -10.12 -66.28
N GLY A 570 41.12 -9.88 -65.01
CA GLY A 570 40.74 -8.65 -64.31
C GLY A 570 39.24 -8.50 -64.03
N VAL A 571 38.53 -9.62 -63.88
CA VAL A 571 37.11 -9.72 -63.52
C VAL A 571 36.97 -10.40 -62.15
N SER A 572 35.84 -10.23 -61.46
CA SER A 572 35.66 -10.72 -60.08
C SER A 572 35.62 -12.25 -59.92
N ALA A 573 35.58 -13.00 -61.02
CA ALA A 573 35.62 -14.47 -61.03
C ALA A 573 37.06 -15.06 -61.11
N ASP A 574 38.10 -14.23 -61.14
CA ASP A 574 39.52 -14.60 -60.99
C ASP A 574 39.83 -14.61 -59.48
N ILE A 575 39.41 -15.69 -58.82
CA ILE A 575 39.35 -15.83 -57.35
C ILE A 575 40.53 -16.63 -56.78
N ASP A 576 41.23 -17.42 -57.59
CA ASP A 576 42.55 -17.95 -57.22
C ASP A 576 43.68 -16.93 -57.43
N GLY A 577 43.39 -15.85 -58.18
CA GLY A 577 44.28 -14.73 -58.44
C GLY A 577 45.40 -15.00 -59.44
N ASN A 578 45.30 -16.06 -60.25
CA ASN A 578 46.32 -16.40 -61.26
C ASN A 578 46.35 -15.41 -62.45
N GLY A 579 45.30 -14.61 -62.65
CA GLY A 579 45.20 -13.62 -63.71
C GLY A 579 44.34 -14.04 -64.91
N ILE A 580 43.71 -15.22 -64.87
CA ILE A 580 42.74 -15.69 -65.86
C ILE A 580 41.74 -16.68 -65.25
N VAL A 581 40.44 -16.38 -65.42
CA VAL A 581 39.33 -17.23 -64.93
C VAL A 581 39.37 -18.60 -65.60
N GLY A 582 39.39 -19.67 -64.81
CA GLY A 582 39.37 -21.03 -65.33
C GLY A 582 39.24 -22.13 -64.28
N ALA A 583 40.07 -23.16 -64.42
CA ALA A 583 39.91 -24.42 -63.69
C ALA A 583 40.30 -24.34 -62.20
N GLY A 584 41.08 -23.34 -61.79
CA GLY A 584 41.39 -23.08 -60.38
C GLY A 584 40.22 -22.44 -59.65
N ASP A 585 39.66 -21.38 -60.24
CA ASP A 585 38.46 -20.68 -59.75
C ASP A 585 37.25 -21.61 -59.65
N LEU A 586 37.03 -22.43 -60.69
CA LEU A 586 36.00 -23.47 -60.70
C LEU A 586 36.23 -24.51 -59.58
N ALA A 587 37.48 -24.88 -59.31
CA ALA A 587 37.79 -25.80 -58.22
C ALA A 587 37.54 -25.15 -56.85
N MET A 588 37.80 -23.84 -56.70
CA MET A 588 37.46 -23.10 -55.48
C MET A 588 35.95 -23.05 -55.24
N VAL A 589 35.14 -22.66 -56.23
CA VAL A 589 33.66 -22.67 -56.14
C VAL A 589 33.12 -24.07 -55.80
N LEU A 590 33.58 -25.11 -56.51
CA LEU A 590 33.13 -26.48 -56.23
C LEU A 590 33.64 -27.05 -54.89
N SER A 591 34.71 -26.49 -54.31
CA SER A 591 35.26 -26.93 -53.01
C SER A 591 34.55 -26.30 -51.81
N ALA A 592 33.94 -25.12 -51.99
CA ALA A 592 33.27 -24.36 -50.94
C ALA A 592 31.73 -24.45 -51.00
N TRP A 593 31.19 -25.25 -51.92
CA TRP A 593 29.75 -25.33 -52.23
C TRP A 593 28.84 -25.52 -51.01
N THR A 594 27.86 -24.64 -50.83
CA THR A 594 26.96 -24.63 -49.67
C THR A 594 25.57 -25.23 -49.94
N GLY A 595 25.08 -25.22 -51.18
CA GLY A 595 23.77 -25.82 -51.53
C GLY A 595 23.12 -25.32 -52.79
#